data_AF-A0A7W6M8B3-F1
#
_entry.id   AF-A0A7W6M8B3-F1
#
_cell.length_a   1.000
_cell.length_b   1.000
_cell.length_c   1.000
_cell.angle_alpha   90.00
_cell.angle_beta   90.00
_cell.angle_gamma   90.00
#
_symmetry.space_group_name_H-M   'P 1'
#
loop_
_entity.id
_entity.type
_entity.pdbx_description
1 polymer ?
#
loop_
_entity_poly.entity_id
_entity_poly.type
_entity_poly.pdbx_seq_one_letter_code
_entity_poly.pdbx_strand_id
1 'polypeptide(L)'
;MRGAALCIATLGCTAVFASDDNKAALIKAMNDNECKMTTEQANVIMPELGIDRPTAIRLSREMMAEGVATFADDEETLLLLPPACKS
;
A
#
# COMPACT_ATOMS: atom_id res chain seq x y z
N MET A 1 29.39 7.13 -4.97
CA MET A 1 29.59 8.15 -3.92
C MET A 1 28.72 7.76 -2.74
N ARG A 2 29.33 7.34 -1.63
CA ARG A 2 28.66 6.90 -0.41
C ARG A 2 28.18 8.14 0.35
N GLY A 3 26.88 8.41 0.34
CA GLY A 3 26.26 9.42 1.19
C GLY A 3 26.01 8.84 2.57
N ALA A 4 26.84 9.19 3.55
CA ALA A 4 26.58 8.95 4.96
C ALA A 4 25.52 9.95 5.43
N ALA A 5 24.31 9.47 5.72
CA ALA A 5 23.32 10.23 6.50
C ALA A 5 23.36 9.71 7.93
N LEU A 6 23.87 10.58 8.79
CA LEU A 6 24.05 10.46 10.23
C LEU A 6 22.67 10.35 10.92
N CYS A 7 22.31 9.16 11.42
CA CYS A 7 21.18 9.02 12.35
C CYS A 7 21.59 9.62 13.70
N ILE A 8 21.25 10.89 13.91
CA ILE A 8 21.33 11.55 15.22
C ILE A 8 20.23 10.95 16.10
N ALA A 9 20.65 10.39 17.24
CA ALA A 9 19.78 9.77 18.22
C ALA A 9 18.90 10.80 18.94
N THR A 10 17.67 10.98 18.47
CA THR A 10 16.54 11.52 19.25
C THR A 10 15.31 10.68 18.93
N LEU A 11 14.62 10.21 19.98
CA LEU A 11 13.46 9.34 19.93
C LEU A 11 12.43 9.82 18.89
N GLY A 12 12.05 8.95 17.95
CA GLY A 12 10.87 9.15 17.11
C GLY A 12 11.16 9.19 15.61
N CYS A 13 11.49 8.03 15.03
CA CYS A 13 11.44 7.83 13.57
C CYS A 13 10.75 6.51 13.24
N THR A 14 9.53 6.31 13.76
CA THR A 14 8.75 5.07 13.52
C THR A 14 7.60 5.25 12.54
N ALA A 15 7.28 6.46 12.08
CA ALA A 15 6.11 6.67 11.22
C ALA A 15 6.38 6.49 9.72
N VAL A 16 7.61 6.79 9.24
CA VAL A 16 7.91 6.79 7.79
C VAL A 16 8.17 5.39 7.23
N PHE A 17 8.76 4.49 8.02
CA PHE A 17 9.01 3.11 7.56
C PHE A 17 7.73 2.26 7.53
N ALA A 18 6.81 2.50 8.47
CA ALA A 18 5.56 1.75 8.54
C ALA A 18 4.66 2.00 7.32
N SER A 19 4.66 3.20 6.73
CA SER A 19 3.86 3.48 5.53
C SER A 19 4.39 2.73 4.30
N ASP A 20 5.71 2.70 4.12
CA ASP A 20 6.35 2.03 2.99
C ASP A 20 6.18 0.51 3.08
N ASP A 21 6.32 -0.06 4.29
CA ASP A 21 6.09 -1.48 4.54
C ASP A 21 4.62 -1.87 4.33
N ASN A 22 3.67 -1.05 4.81
CA ASN A 22 2.25 -1.32 4.62
C ASN A 22 1.82 -1.24 3.15
N LYS A 23 2.40 -0.30 2.39
CA LYS A 23 2.17 -0.19 0.95
C LYS A 23 2.69 -1.41 0.20
N ALA A 24 3.90 -1.88 0.55
CA ALA A 24 4.46 -3.10 -0.03
C ALA A 24 3.60 -4.33 0.31
N ALA A 25 3.12 -4.43 1.54
CA ALA A 25 2.20 -5.49 1.97
C ALA A 25 0.86 -5.45 1.21
N LEU A 26 0.28 -4.25 1.02
CA LEU A 26 -0.93 -4.05 0.24
C LEU A 26 -0.73 -4.46 -1.23
N ILE A 27 0.34 -4.01 -1.88
CA ILE A 27 0.67 -4.40 -3.26
C ILE A 27 0.84 -5.90 -3.38
N LYS A 28 1.51 -6.54 -2.41
CA LYS A 28 1.67 -7.99 -2.39
C LYS A 28 0.31 -8.69 -2.30
N ALA A 29 -0.54 -8.28 -1.37
CA ALA A 29 -1.87 -8.87 -1.20
C ALA A 29 -2.75 -8.72 -2.45
N MET A 30 -2.67 -7.57 -3.14
CA MET A 30 -3.36 -7.38 -4.41
C MET A 30 -2.80 -8.29 -5.51
N ASN A 31 -1.48 -8.47 -5.60
CA ASN A 31 -0.88 -9.42 -6.54
C ASN A 31 -1.33 -10.86 -6.27
N ASP A 32 -1.47 -11.24 -5.00
CA ASP A 32 -2.01 -12.55 -4.61
C ASP A 32 -3.50 -12.71 -5.00
N ASN A 33 -4.21 -11.59 -5.28
CA ASN A 33 -5.61 -11.54 -5.72
C ASN A 33 -5.76 -11.05 -7.17
N GLU A 34 -4.90 -11.54 -8.09
CA GLU A 34 -4.95 -11.21 -9.53
C GLU A 34 -4.87 -9.71 -9.84
N CYS A 35 -4.14 -8.96 -9.02
CA CYS A 35 -3.99 -7.50 -9.11
C CYS A 35 -5.27 -6.70 -8.84
N LYS A 36 -6.27 -7.29 -8.20
CA LYS A 36 -7.56 -6.65 -7.90
C LYS A 36 -7.90 -6.82 -6.43
N MET A 37 -8.63 -5.88 -5.88
CA MET A 37 -9.17 -6.02 -4.54
C MET A 37 -10.43 -5.18 -4.36
N THR A 38 -11.53 -5.85 -4.01
CA THR A 38 -12.78 -5.18 -3.66
C THR A 38 -12.71 -4.61 -2.23
N THR A 39 -13.65 -3.73 -1.91
CA THR A 39 -13.78 -3.20 -0.55
C THR A 39 -14.04 -4.30 0.49
N GLU A 40 -14.85 -5.32 0.16
CA GLU A 40 -15.13 -6.46 1.03
C GLU A 40 -13.86 -7.27 1.30
N GLN A 41 -13.08 -7.55 0.26
CA GLN A 41 -11.81 -8.26 0.39
C GLN A 41 -10.83 -7.45 1.24
N ALA A 42 -10.72 -6.14 1.01
CA ALA A 42 -9.86 -5.26 1.81
C ALA A 42 -10.26 -5.25 3.30
N ASN A 43 -11.56 -5.28 3.62
CA ASN A 43 -12.03 -5.32 5.00
C ASN A 43 -11.66 -6.61 5.75
N VAL A 44 -11.33 -7.69 5.03
CA VAL A 44 -10.86 -8.96 5.61
C VAL A 44 -9.34 -9.02 5.63
N ILE A 45 -8.70 -8.72 4.49
CA ILE A 45 -7.25 -8.90 4.31
C ILE A 45 -6.44 -7.84 5.07
N MET A 46 -6.88 -6.57 5.07
CA MET A 46 -6.09 -5.49 5.70
C MET A 46 -5.88 -5.69 7.21
N PRO A 47 -6.92 -6.06 8.00
CA PRO A 47 -6.72 -6.39 9.40
C PRO A 47 -5.74 -7.54 9.66
N GLU A 48 -5.72 -8.57 8.81
CA GLU A 48 -4.77 -9.70 8.92
C GLU A 48 -3.32 -9.24 8.69
N LEU A 49 -3.14 -8.20 7.89
CA LEU A 49 -1.84 -7.54 7.67
C LEU A 49 -1.50 -6.50 8.75
N GLY A 50 -2.36 -6.27 9.74
CA GLY A 50 -2.18 -5.22 10.74
C GLY A 50 -2.43 -3.80 10.19
N ILE A 51 -3.07 -3.68 9.03
CA ILE A 51 -3.39 -2.42 8.38
C ILE A 51 -4.82 -2.04 8.74
N ASP A 52 -4.99 -0.92 9.46
CA ASP A 52 -6.32 -0.41 9.78
C ASP A 52 -7.00 0.24 8.57
N ARG A 53 -8.34 0.37 8.63
CA ARG A 53 -9.14 0.91 7.53
C ARG A 53 -8.72 2.34 7.13
N PRO A 54 -8.48 3.29 8.04
CA PRO A 54 -7.98 4.62 7.68
C PRO A 54 -6.64 4.58 6.93
N THR A 55 -5.72 3.71 7.36
CA THR A 55 -4.43 3.51 6.70
C THR A 55 -4.60 2.90 5.32
N ALA A 56 -5.45 1.88 5.18
CA ALA A 56 -5.75 1.27 3.88
C ALA A 56 -6.30 2.31 2.88
N ILE A 57 -7.28 3.14 3.31
CA ILE A 57 -7.84 4.20 2.46
C ILE A 57 -6.77 5.21 2.05
N ARG A 58 -5.91 5.63 2.99
CA ARG A 58 -4.80 6.55 2.70
C ARG A 58 -3.83 5.96 1.68
N LEU A 59 -3.44 4.69 1.86
CA LEU A 59 -2.52 3.98 0.96
C LEU A 59 -3.11 3.81 -0.44
N SER A 60 -4.39 3.43 -0.57
CA SER A 60 -5.05 3.34 -1.87
C SER A 60 -5.02 4.68 -2.60
N ARG A 61 -5.29 5.79 -1.90
CA ARG A 61 -5.23 7.14 -2.48
C ARG A 61 -3.83 7.54 -2.91
N GLU A 62 -2.83 7.21 -2.11
CA GLU A 62 -1.43 7.45 -2.42
C GLU A 62 -0.99 6.65 -3.67
N MET A 63 -1.32 5.37 -3.74
CA MET A 63 -1.05 4.52 -4.90
C MET A 63 -1.72 5.03 -6.17
N MET A 64 -2.95 5.56 -6.08
CA MET A 64 -3.60 6.20 -7.22
C MET A 64 -2.91 7.50 -7.64
N ALA A 65 -2.51 8.34 -6.68
CA ALA A 65 -1.79 9.58 -6.96
C ALA A 65 -0.43 9.33 -7.63
N GLU A 66 0.20 8.21 -7.33
CA GLU A 66 1.47 7.78 -7.94
C GLU A 66 1.30 7.03 -9.27
N GLY A 67 0.07 6.76 -9.72
CA GLY A 67 -0.20 5.99 -10.93
C GLY A 67 0.11 4.50 -10.80
N VAL A 68 0.18 3.98 -9.57
CA VAL A 68 0.40 2.57 -9.25
C VAL A 68 -0.90 1.77 -9.25
N ALA A 69 -2.03 2.43 -8.95
CA ALA A 69 -3.34 1.82 -8.90
C ALA A 69 -4.42 2.73 -9.50
N THR A 70 -5.58 2.16 -9.80
CA THR A 70 -6.80 2.88 -10.20
C THR A 70 -8.02 2.17 -9.63
N PHE A 71 -9.16 2.85 -9.58
CA PHE A 71 -10.43 2.15 -9.46
C PHE A 71 -10.83 1.51 -10.79
N ALA A 72 -11.54 0.39 -10.70
CA ALA A 72 -12.30 -0.17 -11.80
C ALA A 72 -13.54 0.70 -12.11
N ASP A 73 -14.29 0.32 -13.13
CA ASP A 73 -15.51 1.04 -13.56
C ASP A 73 -16.61 1.08 -12.49
N ASP A 74 -16.55 0.18 -11.50
CA ASP A 74 -17.48 0.12 -10.37
C ASP A 74 -17.17 1.14 -9.26
N GLU A 75 -16.04 1.87 -9.36
CA GLU A 75 -15.54 2.82 -8.34
C GLU A 75 -15.29 2.20 -6.94
N GLU A 76 -15.36 0.88 -6.81
CA GLU A 76 -15.27 0.15 -5.53
C GLU A 76 -14.14 -0.88 -5.50
N THR A 77 -13.70 -1.34 -6.67
CA THR A 77 -12.61 -2.30 -6.84
C THR A 77 -11.31 -1.57 -7.17
N LEU A 78 -10.29 -1.76 -6.33
CA LEU A 78 -8.95 -1.23 -6.60
C LEU A 78 -8.18 -2.20 -7.51
N LEU A 79 -7.57 -1.68 -8.57
CA LEU A 79 -6.76 -2.39 -9.54
C LEU A 79 -5.30 -1.92 -9.45
N LEU A 80 -4.34 -2.85 -9.40
CA LEU A 80 -2.94 -2.52 -9.63
C LEU A 80 -2.66 -2.34 -11.11
N LEU A 81 -1.90 -1.29 -11.43
CA LEU A 81 -1.42 -1.01 -12.79
C LEU A 81 -0.03 -1.64 -13.00
N PRO A 82 0.34 -2.00 -14.24
CA PRO A 82 1.73 -2.31 -14.56
C PRO A 82 2.65 -1.11 -14.26
N PRO A 83 3.87 -1.32 -13.72
CA PRO A 83 4.56 -2.60 -13.48
C PRO A 83 4.30 -3.20 -12.09
N ALA A 84 3.44 -2.61 -11.27
CA ALA A 84 3.19 -3.08 -9.91
C ALA A 84 2.34 -4.36 -9.87
N CYS A 85 1.45 -4.53 -10.86
CA CYS A 85 0.81 -5.81 -11.15
C CYS A 85 1.79 -6.75 -11.87
N LYS A 86 2.00 -7.95 -11.31
CA LYS A 86 2.93 -8.98 -11.80
C LYS A 86 2.25 -10.32 -12.14
N SER A 87 0.93 -10.37 -12.05
CA SER A 87 0.10 -11.52 -12.39
C SER A 87 0.10 -11.81 -13.89
#